data_AF-A0A346A6T6-F1
#
_entry.id   AF-A0A346A6T6-F1
#
_cell.length_a   1.000
_cell.length_b   1.000
_cell.length_c   1.000
_cell.angle_alpha   90.00
_cell.angle_beta   90.00
_cell.angle_gamma   90.00
#
_symmetry.space_group_name_H-M   'P 1'
#
loop_
_entity.id
_entity.type
_entity.pdbx_description
1 polymer ?
#
loop_
_entity_poly.entity_id
_entity_poly.type
_entity_poly.pdbx_seq_one_letter_code
_entity_poly.pdbx_strand_id
1 'polypeptide(L)'
;VLPRTLHVDEPSSQVDWDSGAVGLLSEARDWSVGEGRRRAGVSSFGISGTNAHVILEEAEDAPVTEAVGGRVGMPVVPWVLSARSDEALRERLPLAATLVGEPVDVGWSLVSSRSVFEHRAV
;
A
#
# COMPACT_ATOMS: atom_id res chain seq x y z
N VAL A 1 4.45 -3.60 9.70
CA VAL A 1 4.30 -2.96 11.01
C VAL A 1 2.82 -2.96 11.40
N LEU A 2 2.50 -3.26 12.66
CA LEU A 2 1.23 -2.98 13.29
C LEU A 2 1.26 -1.53 13.78
N PRO A 3 0.45 -0.61 13.22
CA PRO A 3 0.48 0.79 13.60
C PRO A 3 -0.09 0.99 15.01
N ARG A 4 0.41 2.02 15.71
CA ARG A 4 -0.14 2.39 17.01
C ARG A 4 -1.55 2.95 16.89
N THR A 5 -2.38 2.70 17.90
CA THR A 5 -3.59 3.47 18.16
C THR A 5 -3.23 4.75 18.91
N LEU A 6 -3.90 5.86 18.58
CA LEU A 6 -3.71 7.16 19.24
C LEU A 6 -4.74 7.34 20.36
N HIS A 7 -4.50 8.33 21.24
CA HIS A 7 -5.40 8.72 22.35
C HIS A 7 -5.72 7.60 23.34
N VAL A 8 -4.74 6.73 23.59
CA VAL A 8 -4.80 5.64 24.58
C VAL A 8 -3.67 5.78 25.61
N ASP A 9 -3.46 7.00 26.11
CA ASP A 9 -2.49 7.27 27.18
C ASP A 9 -2.84 6.48 28.45
N GLU A 10 -4.14 6.36 28.73
CA GLU A 10 -4.70 5.50 29.78
C GLU A 10 -5.83 4.65 29.16
N PRO A 11 -5.77 3.29 29.23
CA PRO A 11 -6.85 2.43 28.77
C PRO A 11 -8.16 2.70 29.55
N SER A 12 -9.31 2.57 28.88
CA SER A 12 -10.61 2.76 29.55
C SER A 12 -10.78 1.82 30.75
N SER A 13 -11.20 2.36 31.89
CA SER A 13 -11.54 1.60 33.11
C SER A 13 -12.84 0.81 33.01
N GLN A 14 -13.60 1.00 31.93
CA GLN A 14 -14.85 0.26 31.66
C GLN A 14 -14.60 -1.13 31.03
N VAL A 15 -13.34 -1.43 30.70
CA VAL A 15 -12.93 -2.72 30.13
C VAL A 15 -11.95 -3.36 31.09
N ASP A 16 -12.18 -4.63 31.41
CA ASP A 16 -11.20 -5.46 32.11
C ASP A 16 -10.18 -5.98 31.09
N TRP A 17 -9.01 -5.37 31.08
CA TRP A 17 -7.94 -5.70 30.14
C TRP A 17 -7.10 -6.91 30.57
N ASP A 18 -7.10 -7.24 31.88
CA ASP A 18 -6.22 -8.28 32.44
C ASP A 18 -6.80 -9.70 32.25
N SER A 19 -8.12 -9.82 32.11
CA SER A 19 -8.77 -11.13 31.91
C SER A 19 -8.77 -11.63 30.46
N GLY A 20 -8.34 -10.81 29.50
CA GLY A 20 -8.42 -11.09 28.07
C GLY A 20 -7.09 -11.40 27.39
N ALA A 21 -7.16 -11.99 26.18
CA ALA A 21 -6.01 -12.16 25.29
C ALA A 21 -5.81 -10.96 24.34
N VAL A 22 -6.38 -9.80 24.67
CA VAL A 22 -6.41 -8.60 23.82
C VAL A 22 -5.59 -7.49 24.48
N GLY A 23 -4.73 -6.84 23.71
CA GLY A 23 -3.95 -5.68 24.17
C GLY A 23 -4.04 -4.52 23.18
N LEU A 24 -3.96 -3.30 23.70
CA LEU A 24 -3.90 -2.08 22.89
C LEU A 24 -2.48 -1.88 22.33
N LEU A 25 -2.40 -1.45 21.08
CA LEU A 25 -1.14 -1.05 20.44
C LEU A 25 -0.82 0.42 20.73
N SER A 26 -0.31 0.74 21.93
CA SER A 26 0.12 2.11 22.30
C SER A 26 1.37 2.57 21.52
N GLU A 27 2.11 1.61 20.97
CA GLU A 27 3.32 1.79 20.18
C GLU A 27 3.24 0.96 18.89
N ALA A 28 3.93 1.41 17.85
CA ALA A 28 4.01 0.64 16.61
C ALA A 28 4.87 -0.60 16.85
N ARG A 29 4.43 -1.75 16.36
CA ARG A 29 5.14 -3.03 16.54
C ARG A 29 5.45 -3.68 15.21
N ASP A 30 6.57 -4.39 15.13
CA ASP A 30 6.84 -5.19 13.95
C ASP A 30 5.80 -6.30 13.79
N TRP A 31 5.35 -6.47 12.54
CA TRP A 31 4.44 -7.54 12.17
C TRP A 31 5.19 -8.54 11.32
N SER A 32 6.09 -9.28 11.98
CA SER A 32 6.94 -10.29 11.38
C SER A 32 6.11 -11.48 10.88
N VAL A 33 6.51 -12.03 9.74
CA VAL A 33 6.00 -13.31 9.25
C VAL A 33 6.55 -14.39 10.20
N GLY A 34 5.70 -14.94 11.06
CA GLY A 34 6.05 -16.07 11.93
C GLY A 34 5.85 -17.40 11.19
N GLU A 35 5.42 -18.44 11.90
CA GLU A 35 5.12 -19.76 11.32
C GLU A 35 3.86 -19.81 10.43
N GLY A 36 3.17 -18.68 10.25
CA GLY A 36 1.93 -18.61 9.48
C GLY A 36 1.67 -17.24 8.85
N ARG A 37 0.69 -17.22 7.93
CA ARG A 37 0.25 -16.01 7.22
C ARG A 37 -0.30 -14.98 8.20
N ARG A 38 0.04 -13.72 8.00
CA ARG A 38 -0.49 -12.62 8.80
C ARG A 38 -1.99 -12.48 8.58
N ARG A 39 -2.76 -12.43 9.66
CA ARG A 39 -4.22 -12.26 9.63
C ARG A 39 -4.65 -11.11 10.54
N ALA A 40 -5.64 -10.34 10.11
CA ALA A 40 -6.26 -9.29 10.90
C ALA A 40 -7.77 -9.25 10.70
N GLY A 41 -8.51 -8.89 11.75
CA GLY A 41 -9.93 -8.61 11.68
C GLY A 41 -10.20 -7.11 11.54
N VAL A 42 -11.17 -6.73 10.72
CA VAL A 42 -11.73 -5.37 10.62
C VAL A 42 -13.20 -5.44 11.01
N SER A 43 -13.58 -4.70 12.05
CA SER A 43 -14.97 -4.63 12.53
C SER A 43 -15.54 -3.23 12.35
N SER A 44 -16.82 -3.14 11.98
CA SER A 44 -17.57 -1.88 11.91
C SER A 44 -18.98 -2.09 12.48
N PHE A 45 -19.38 -1.23 13.41
CA PHE A 45 -20.67 -1.28 14.10
C PHE A 45 -21.40 0.05 13.89
N GLY A 46 -22.43 0.04 13.04
CA GLY A 46 -23.17 1.24 12.67
C GLY A 46 -24.22 1.63 13.71
N ILE A 47 -24.54 2.93 13.80
CA ILE A 47 -25.54 3.46 14.73
C ILE A 47 -26.96 2.87 14.52
N SER A 48 -27.24 2.38 13.31
CA SER A 48 -28.48 1.65 13.00
C SER A 48 -28.58 0.27 13.67
N GLY A 49 -27.48 -0.24 14.23
CA GLY A 49 -27.34 -1.62 14.71
C GLY A 49 -26.81 -2.59 13.65
N THR A 50 -26.45 -2.13 12.45
CA THR A 50 -25.85 -2.99 11.42
C THR A 50 -24.37 -3.23 11.72
N ASN A 51 -23.98 -4.50 11.75
CA ASN A 51 -22.62 -4.93 12.07
C ASN A 51 -21.96 -5.59 10.86
N ALA A 52 -20.69 -5.31 10.63
CA ALA A 52 -19.85 -5.97 9.65
C ALA A 52 -18.51 -6.39 10.27
N HIS A 53 -18.04 -7.58 9.90
CA HIS A 53 -16.74 -8.09 10.32
C HIS A 53 -16.08 -8.79 9.13
N VAL A 54 -14.82 -8.43 8.85
CA VAL A 54 -14.03 -8.99 7.75
C VAL A 54 -12.72 -9.50 8.30
N ILE A 55 -12.32 -10.70 7.84
CA ILE A 55 -10.99 -11.25 8.09
C ILE A 55 -10.14 -11.00 6.84
N LEU A 56 -9.00 -10.37 7.04
CA LEU A 56 -7.96 -10.15 6.03
C LEU A 56 -6.81 -11.12 6.31
N GLU A 57 -6.28 -11.70 5.24
CA GLU A 57 -5.08 -12.52 5.25
C GLU A 57 -4.07 -11.93 4.28
N GLU A 58 -2.79 -11.96 4.66
CA GLU A 58 -1.67 -11.68 3.77
C GLU A 58 -1.79 -12.45 2.46
N ALA A 59 -1.59 -11.77 1.32
CA ALA A 59 -1.61 -12.40 0.01
C ALA A 59 -0.57 -13.52 -0.10
N GLU A 60 -0.80 -14.50 -0.97
CA GLU A 60 0.26 -15.48 -1.28
C GLU A 60 1.38 -14.72 -1.98
N ASP A 61 2.62 -15.14 -1.75
CA ASP A 61 3.72 -14.65 -2.56
C ASP A 61 3.36 -14.88 -4.03
N ALA A 62 3.31 -13.80 -4.81
CA ALA A 62 3.12 -13.93 -6.24
C ALA A 62 4.23 -14.86 -6.75
N PRO A 63 3.92 -15.89 -7.55
CA PRO A 63 4.96 -16.73 -8.12
C PRO A 63 5.95 -15.79 -8.80
N VAL A 64 7.22 -15.89 -8.41
CA VAL A 64 8.29 -15.18 -9.10
C VAL A 64 8.31 -15.76 -10.50
N THR A 65 7.60 -15.11 -11.42
CA THR A 65 7.77 -15.38 -12.84
C THR A 65 9.20 -14.98 -13.10
N GLU A 66 10.12 -15.95 -13.16
CA GLU A 66 11.44 -15.71 -13.71
C GLU A 66 11.22 -14.97 -15.02
N ALA A 67 11.78 -13.77 -15.16
CA ALA A 67 11.62 -12.99 -16.37
C ALA A 67 12.11 -13.86 -17.54
N VAL A 68 11.17 -14.44 -18.29
CA VAL A 68 11.48 -15.31 -19.42
C VAL A 68 11.98 -14.39 -20.54
N GLY A 69 13.29 -14.18 -20.54
CA GLY A 69 13.98 -13.22 -21.40
C GLY A 69 14.85 -12.32 -20.55
N GLY A 70 16.17 -12.47 -20.68
CA GLY A 70 17.14 -11.61 -20.00
C GLY A 70 16.77 -10.14 -20.19
N ARG A 71 16.82 -9.36 -19.10
CA ARG A 71 16.61 -7.91 -19.13
C ARG A 71 17.58 -7.32 -20.15
N VAL A 72 17.09 -7.01 -21.36
CA VAL A 72 17.87 -6.29 -22.36
C VAL A 72 18.05 -4.90 -21.77
N GLY A 73 19.25 -4.61 -21.27
CA GLY A 73 19.60 -3.30 -20.73
C GLY A 73 19.42 -2.27 -21.83
N MET A 74 18.30 -1.55 -21.81
CA MET A 74 18.11 -0.42 -22.70
C MET A 74 18.95 0.74 -22.18
N PRO A 75 19.76 1.40 -23.02
CA PRO A 75 20.59 2.51 -22.59
C PRO A 75 19.77 3.73 -22.13
N VAL A 76 18.50 3.81 -22.54
CA VAL A 76 17.54 4.84 -22.16
C VAL A 76 16.18 4.19 -21.94
N VAL A 77 15.50 4.54 -20.85
CA VAL A 77 14.12 4.13 -20.57
C VAL A 77 13.20 5.35 -20.59
N PRO A 78 12.25 5.44 -21.55
CA PRO A 78 11.32 6.58 -21.61
C PRO A 78 10.28 6.50 -20.49
N TRP A 79 10.08 7.60 -19.77
CA TRP A 79 9.03 7.71 -18.75
C TRP A 79 7.88 8.55 -19.29
N VAL A 80 6.84 7.88 -19.79
CA VAL A 80 5.70 8.55 -20.38
C VAL A 80 4.74 9.04 -19.28
N LEU A 81 4.53 10.34 -19.21
CA LEU A 81 3.56 10.98 -18.32
C LEU A 81 2.39 11.50 -19.14
N SER A 82 1.17 11.39 -18.60
CA SER A 82 -0.01 12.01 -19.21
C SER A 82 -0.98 12.58 -18.19
N ALA A 83 -1.75 13.58 -18.60
CA ALA A 83 -2.79 14.22 -17.80
C ALA A 83 -3.94 14.75 -18.67
N ARG A 84 -5.05 15.12 -18.03
CA ARG A 84 -6.25 15.68 -18.68
C ARG A 84 -6.19 17.18 -18.95
N SER A 85 -5.08 17.83 -18.56
CA SER A 85 -4.82 19.23 -18.86
C SER A 85 -3.31 19.48 -18.86
N ASP A 86 -2.87 20.53 -19.56
CA ASP A 86 -1.46 20.96 -19.54
C ASP A 86 -1.00 21.37 -18.14
N GLU A 87 -1.89 21.97 -17.34
CA GLU A 87 -1.60 22.35 -15.96
C GLU A 87 -1.33 21.12 -15.09
N ALA A 88 -2.21 20.12 -15.14
CA ALA A 88 -2.03 18.87 -14.41
C ALA A 88 -0.80 18.08 -14.89
N LEU A 89 -0.43 18.20 -16.17
CA LEU A 89 0.81 17.61 -16.66
C LEU A 89 2.03 18.30 -16.03
N ARG A 90 2.05 19.64 -15.98
CA ARG A 90 3.14 20.41 -15.38
C ARG A 90 3.32 20.13 -13.89
N GLU A 91 2.23 19.96 -13.15
CA GLU A 91 2.27 19.58 -11.72
C GLU A 91 2.85 18.19 -11.48
N ARG A 92 2.72 17.26 -12.45
CA ARG A 92 3.22 15.89 -12.34
C ARG A 92 4.71 15.76 -12.66
N LEU A 93 5.27 16.65 -13.47
CA LEU A 93 6.68 16.57 -13.90
C LEU A 93 7.66 16.57 -12.70
N PRO A 94 7.54 17.46 -11.69
CA PRO A 94 8.42 17.42 -10.53
C PRO A 94 8.27 16.14 -9.70
N LEU A 95 7.07 15.57 -9.63
CA LEU A 95 6.81 14.34 -8.88
C LEU A 95 7.48 13.12 -9.52
N ALA A 96 7.62 13.10 -10.85
CA ALA A 96 8.29 12.01 -11.55
C ALA A 96 9.75 11.87 -11.06
N ALA A 97 10.45 12.97 -10.80
CA ALA A 97 11.82 12.95 -10.26
C ALA A 97 11.93 12.38 -8.84
N THR A 98 10.81 12.21 -8.12
CA THR A 98 10.78 11.66 -6.76
C THR A 98 10.46 10.16 -6.72
N LEU A 99 10.17 9.55 -7.87
CA LEU A 99 9.84 8.13 -7.95
C LEU A 99 11.05 7.28 -7.59
N VAL A 100 10.81 6.28 -6.74
CA VAL A 100 11.81 5.31 -6.30
C VAL A 100 11.49 3.96 -6.96
N GLY A 101 12.50 3.33 -7.55
CA GLY A 101 12.39 2.03 -8.21
C GLY A 101 13.37 1.90 -9.38
N GLU A 102 13.49 0.69 -9.93
CA GLU A 102 14.28 0.48 -11.13
C GLU A 102 13.66 1.25 -12.31
N PRO A 103 14.45 2.00 -13.11
CA PRO A 103 13.90 2.84 -14.17
C PRO A 103 13.02 2.10 -15.17
N VAL A 104 13.32 0.83 -15.46
CA VAL A 104 12.53 -0.03 -16.33
C VAL A 104 11.18 -0.41 -15.72
N ASP A 105 11.13 -0.67 -14.41
CA ASP A 105 9.89 -1.03 -13.72
C ASP A 105 8.97 0.20 -13.59
N VAL A 106 9.55 1.38 -13.38
CA VAL A 106 8.83 2.67 -13.39
C VAL A 106 8.26 2.95 -14.79
N GLY A 107 9.11 2.90 -15.82
CA GLY A 107 8.70 3.12 -17.21
C GLY A 107 7.61 2.15 -17.65
N TRP A 108 7.77 0.86 -17.33
CA TRP A 108 6.76 -0.18 -17.59
C TRP A 108 5.45 0.13 -16.87
N SER A 109 5.49 0.47 -15.59
CA SER A 109 4.29 0.79 -14.80
C SER A 109 3.55 2.01 -15.36
N LEU A 110 4.28 3.03 -15.81
CA LEU A 110 3.71 4.25 -16.40
C LEU A 110 2.92 3.99 -17.69
N VAL A 111 3.30 2.97 -18.47
CA VAL A 111 2.61 2.64 -19.74
C VAL A 111 1.61 1.49 -19.62
N SER A 112 1.80 0.56 -18.69
CA SER A 112 0.97 -0.66 -18.56
C SER A 112 -0.11 -0.58 -17.48
N SER A 113 0.08 0.24 -16.45
CA SER A 113 -0.80 0.28 -15.26
C SER A 113 -1.45 1.63 -15.00
N ARG A 114 -1.18 2.64 -15.83
CA ARG A 114 -1.74 3.98 -15.72
C ARG A 114 -2.64 4.26 -16.91
N SER A 115 -3.73 4.99 -16.65
CA SER A 115 -4.55 5.54 -17.72
C SER A 115 -3.73 6.51 -18.58
N VAL A 116 -3.98 6.49 -19.89
CA VAL A 116 -3.35 7.39 -20.86
C VAL A 116 -4.32 8.52 -21.19
N PHE A 117 -3.82 9.76 -21.11
CA PHE A 117 -4.57 10.98 -21.41
C PHE A 117 -3.95 11.75 -22.59
N GLU A 118 -4.61 12.84 -22.98
CA GLU A 118 -4.36 13.64 -24.18
C GLU A 118 -3.13 14.56 -24.06
N HIS A 119 -2.85 15.12 -22.88
CA HIS A 119 -1.65 15.91 -22.65
C HIS A 119 -0.50 14.99 -22.21
N ARG A 120 0.61 14.96 -22.94
CA ARG A 120 1.69 13.98 -22.77
C ARG A 120 3.08 14.62 -22.74
N ALA A 121 3.98 14.03 -21.96
CA ALA A 121 5.41 14.34 -21.93
C ALA A 121 6.22 13.04 -21.72
N VAL A 122 7.50 13.08 -22.10
CA VAL A 122 8.49 11.99 -21.94
C VAL A 122 9.78 12.60 -21.41
#